data_AF-A0A2E1ZGB7-F1
#
_entry.id   AF-A0A2E1ZGB7-F1
#
_cell.length_a   1.000
_cell.length_b   1.000
_cell.length_c   1.000
_cell.angle_alpha   90.00
_cell.angle_beta   90.00
_cell.angle_gamma   90.00
#
_symmetry.space_group_name_H-M   'P 1'
#
loop_
_entity.id
_entity.type
_entity.pdbx_description
1 polymer ?
#
loop_
_entity_poly.entity_id
_entity_poly.type
_entity_poly.pdbx_seq_one_letter_code
_entity_poly.pdbx_strand_id
1 'polypeptide(L)' 'MLEFSKKILSKVSFDKNLFKKELSKSIRWLTKKEVLTLKIWALTTFAQYKNIILEAFDQIS' A
#
# COMPACT_ATOMS: atom_id res chain seq x y z
N MET A 1 -12.79 -2.96 -1.99
CA MET A 1 -11.81 -3.39 -0.96
C MET A 1 -10.76 -2.30 -0.68
N LEU A 2 -10.64 -1.33 -1.57
CA LEU A 2 -9.69 -0.22 -1.45
C LEU A 2 -9.79 0.58 -0.15
N GLU A 3 -10.98 1.02 0.25
CA GLU A 3 -11.17 1.82 1.47
C GLU A 3 -10.76 1.08 2.75
N PHE A 4 -11.03 -0.23 2.80
CA PHE A 4 -10.56 -1.08 3.90
C PHE A 4 -9.03 -1.14 3.94
N SER A 5 -8.41 -1.34 2.78
CA SER A 5 -6.94 -1.36 2.64
C SER A 5 -6.31 -0.05 3.12
N LYS A 6 -6.86 1.10 2.69
CA LYS A 6 -6.41 2.43 3.16
C LYS A 6 -6.51 2.56 4.68
N LYS A 7 -7.64 2.17 5.27
CA LYS A 7 -7.87 2.24 6.73
C LYS A 7 -6.87 1.38 7.51
N ILE A 8 -6.59 0.17 7.04
CA ILE A 8 -5.59 -0.71 7.66
C ILE A 8 -4.19 -0.10 7.53
N LEU A 9 -3.80 0.35 6.33
CA LEU A 9 -2.49 0.96 6.10
C LEU A 9 -2.25 2.19 6.97
N SER A 10 -3.24 3.06 7.14
CA SER A 10 -3.14 4.19 8.06
C SER A 10 -2.93 3.73 9.50
N LYS A 11 -3.65 2.69 9.95
CA LYS A 11 -3.49 2.14 11.30
C LYS A 11 -2.13 1.51 11.53
N VAL A 12 -1.56 0.81 10.55
CA VAL A 12 -0.28 0.10 10.71
C VAL A 12 0.94 0.93 10.29
N SER A 13 0.74 2.17 9.85
CA SER A 13 1.79 3.06 9.33
C SER A 13 2.87 3.42 10.35
N PHE A 14 2.64 3.20 11.64
CA PHE A 14 3.65 3.41 12.68
C PHE A 14 4.76 2.34 12.68
N ASP A 15 4.49 1.15 12.14
CA ASP A 15 5.46 0.05 12.05
C ASP A 15 5.79 -0.25 10.59
N LYS A 16 7.05 -0.03 10.23
CA LYS A 16 7.56 -0.21 8.86
C LYS A 16 7.34 -1.63 8.33
N ASN A 17 7.57 -2.64 9.16
CA ASN A 17 7.48 -4.05 8.76
C ASN A 17 6.02 -4.48 8.59
N LEU A 18 5.16 -4.05 9.50
CA LEU A 18 3.72 -4.31 9.44
C LEU A 18 3.07 -3.58 8.26
N PHE A 19 3.45 -2.32 8.03
CA PHE A 19 3.01 -1.55 6.87
C PHE A 19 3.35 -2.26 5.57
N LYS A 20 4.61 -2.73 5.40
CA LYS A 20 5.01 -3.49 4.21
C LYS A 20 4.15 -4.75 4.02
N LYS A 21 3.92 -5.52 5.08
CA LYS A 21 3.10 -6.75 5.04
C LYS A 21 1.65 -6.47 4.61
N GLU A 22 1.01 -5.48 5.24
CA GLU A 22 -0.38 -5.14 4.92
C GLU A 22 -0.52 -4.47 3.54
N LEU A 23 0.50 -3.74 3.08
CA LEU A 23 0.55 -3.18 1.73
C LEU A 23 0.57 -4.29 0.68
N SER A 24 1.45 -5.29 0.83
CA SER A 24 1.50 -6.44 -0.09
C SER A 24 0.19 -7.23 -0.10
N LYS A 25 -0.46 -7.43 1.06
CA LYS A 25 -1.79 -8.07 1.12
C LYS A 25 -2.83 -7.25 0.38
N SER A 26 -2.85 -5.94 0.62
CA SER A 26 -3.79 -5.02 -0.02
C SER A 26 -3.64 -5.08 -1.54
N ILE A 27 -2.42 -5.06 -2.07
CA ILE A 27 -2.20 -5.14 -3.51
C ILE A 27 -2.70 -6.47 -4.10
N ARG A 28 -2.51 -7.59 -3.40
CA ARG A 28 -2.99 -8.91 -3.84
C ARG A 28 -4.52 -9.03 -3.85
N TRP A 29 -5.22 -8.31 -2.97
CA TRP A 29 -6.68 -8.39 -2.84
C TRP A 29 -7.44 -7.40 -3.72
N LEU A 30 -6.75 -6.40 -4.26
CA LEU A 30 -7.37 -5.32 -5.04
C LEU A 30 -7.35 -5.62 -6.53
N THR A 31 -8.35 -5.08 -7.23
CA THR A 31 -8.38 -5.11 -8.70
C THR A 31 -7.29 -4.21 -9.28
N LYS A 32 -6.86 -4.43 -10.54
CA LYS A 32 -5.82 -3.60 -11.20
C LYS A 32 -6.11 -2.08 -11.12
N LYS A 33 -7.38 -1.69 -11.26
CA LYS A 33 -7.80 -0.28 -11.13
C LYS A 33 -7.62 0.22 -9.69
N GLU A 34 -8.07 -0.55 -8.70
CA GLU A 34 -7.91 -0.19 -7.29
C GLU A 34 -6.43 -0.16 -6.86
N VAL A 35 -5.59 -1.05 -7.37
CA VAL A 35 -4.14 -1.09 -7.12
C VAL A 35 -3.47 0.20 -7.58
N LEU A 36 -3.83 0.72 -8.76
CA LEU A 36 -3.30 2.02 -9.23
C LEU A 36 -3.72 3.17 -8.31
N THR A 37 -5.00 3.21 -7.92
CA THR A 37 -5.50 4.21 -6.97
C THR A 37 -4.82 4.10 -5.60
N LEU A 38 -4.58 2.88 -5.12
CA LEU A 38 -3.86 2.63 -3.88
C LEU A 38 -2.41 3.13 -3.96
N LYS A 39 -1.71 2.91 -5.09
CA LYS A 39 -0.34 3.36 -5.30
C LYS A 39 -0.23 4.88 -5.18
N ILE A 40 -1.10 5.61 -5.89
CA ILE A 40 -1.10 7.07 -5.88
C ILE A 40 -1.38 7.57 -4.46
N TRP A 41 -2.41 7.04 -3.81
CA TRP A 41 -2.78 7.43 -2.45
C TRP A 41 -1.70 7.11 -1.42
N ALA A 42 -1.04 5.95 -1.51
CA ALA A 42 0.01 5.57 -0.58
C ALA A 42 1.25 6.46 -0.73
N LEU A 43 1.64 6.81 -1.97
CA LEU A 43 2.77 7.72 -2.23
C LEU A 43 2.50 9.14 -1.73
N THR A 44 1.27 9.62 -1.82
CA THR A 44 0.90 10.96 -1.32
C THR A 44 0.74 10.99 0.20
N THR A 45 0.20 9.93 0.80
CA THR A 45 -0.08 9.87 2.24
C THR A 45 1.15 9.48 3.07
N PHE A 46 2.00 8.60 2.53
CA PHE A 46 3.15 8.04 3.24
C PHE A 46 4.46 8.31 2.50
N ALA A 47 4.75 9.59 2.23
CA ALA A 47 5.97 10.00 1.53
C ALA A 47 7.27 9.44 2.17
N GLN A 48 7.28 9.27 3.50
CA GLN A 48 8.39 8.65 4.24
C GLN A 48 8.65 7.17 3.88
N TYR A 49 7.65 6.48 3.33
CA TYR A 49 7.74 5.07 2.91
C TYR A 49 7.82 4.90 1.39
N LYS A 50 8.16 5.96 0.65
CA LYS A 50 8.24 5.95 -0.82
C LYS A 50 8.96 4.72 -1.38
N ASN A 51 10.14 4.39 -0.87
CA ASN A 51 10.92 3.24 -1.36
C ASN A 51 10.17 1.91 -1.15
N ILE A 52 9.62 1.70 0.04
CA ILE A 52 8.85 0.49 0.39
C ILE A 52 7.64 0.35 -0.52
N ILE A 53 6.96 1.46 -0.79
CA ILE A 53 5.79 1.49 -1.65
C ILE A 53 6.21 1.11 -3.07
N LEU A 54 7.22 1.78 -3.63
CA LEU A 54 7.69 1.48 -4.98
C LEU A 54 8.12 0.01 -5.13
N GLU A 55 8.93 -0.50 -4.19
CA GLU A 55 9.33 -1.92 -4.15
C GLU A 55 8.12 -2.85 -4.08
N ALA A 56 7.14 -2.56 -3.22
CA ALA A 56 5.97 -3.41 -3.06
C ALA A 56 5.11 -3.48 -4.32
N PHE A 57 5.06 -2.41 -5.13
CA PHE A 57 4.32 -2.38 -6.40
C PHE A 57 5.11 -2.92 -7.60
N ASP A 58 6.45 -2.93 -7.53
CA ASP A 58 7.33 -3.47 -8.56
C ASP A 58 7.26 -5.01 -8.63
N GLN A 59 7.10 -5.67 -7.48
CA GLN A 59 6.99 -7.14 -7.38
C GLN A 59 5.69 -7.75 -7.96
N ILE A 60 4.79 -6.95 -8.53
CA ILE A 60 3.53 -7.43 -9.15
C ILE A 60 3.60 -7.44 -10.69
N SER A 61 4.68 -6.88 -11.27
CA SER A 61 4.92 -6.91 -12.72
C SER A 61 5.39 -8.27 -13.22
#